data_AF-Q0RUX3-F1
#
_entry.id   AF-Q0RUX3-F1
#
_cell.length_a   1.000
_cell.length_b   1.000
_cell.length_c   1.000
_cell.angle_alpha   90.00
_cell.angle_beta   90.00
_cell.angle_gamma   90.00
#
_symmetry.space_group_name_H-M   'P 1'
#
loop_
_entity.id
_entity.type
_entity.pdbx_description
1 polymer ?
#
loop_
_entity_poly.entity_id
_entity_poly.type
_entity_poly.pdbx_seq_one_letter_code
_entity_poly.pdbx_strand_id
1 'polypeptide(L)'
;MGKKNTVSRSTQRHPRVYVSRVQAPPRISRNADSIRERLRNGAKTVVVDTAGQLIELDDKTFASAGDEWTLRFTAGSQARIHLDSPLPATAHIVATDATTVEVTGQVHVWAYTHATVTAFDQCRVVAHNHAFIRACDHSVVWADDNVVVHAYDEATVQARDHAILALSDEARAVVETAVVVRGPARKNVTMRDT
;
A
#
# COMPACT_ATOMS: atom_id res chain seq x y z
N MET A 1 36.59 30.78 -50.99
CA MET A 1 35.34 30.87 -50.20
C MET A 1 34.16 30.53 -51.12
N GLY A 2 33.63 29.31 -51.02
CA GLY A 2 32.57 28.81 -51.91
C GLY A 2 31.17 29.25 -51.47
N LYS A 3 30.33 29.61 -52.45
CA LYS A 3 28.92 29.99 -52.27
C LYS A 3 28.03 28.74 -52.13
N LYS A 4 27.09 28.79 -51.18
CA LYS A 4 26.07 27.78 -50.87
C LYS A 4 25.05 27.66 -52.00
N ASN A 5 24.58 26.43 -52.26
CA ASN A 5 23.31 26.19 -52.95
C ASN A 5 22.43 25.26 -52.10
N THR A 6 21.28 25.80 -51.72
CA THR A 6 20.17 25.16 -51.00
C THR A 6 19.17 24.61 -52.00
N VAL A 7 18.69 23.37 -51.82
CA VAL A 7 17.59 22.79 -52.61
C VAL A 7 16.42 22.48 -51.68
N SER A 8 15.21 22.77 -52.16
CA SER A 8 13.95 22.77 -51.41
C SER A 8 13.03 21.57 -51.76
N ARG A 9 12.32 21.12 -50.71
CA ARG A 9 10.96 20.51 -50.62
C ARG A 9 10.55 19.29 -51.46
N SER A 10 9.93 18.33 -50.76
CA SER A 10 8.64 17.73 -51.16
C SER A 10 7.93 17.13 -49.93
N THR A 11 6.64 17.42 -49.74
CA THR A 11 5.79 16.92 -48.65
C THR A 11 4.76 15.94 -49.19
N GLN A 12 4.96 14.63 -49.02
CA GLN A 12 3.91 13.63 -49.21
C GLN A 12 3.30 13.25 -47.85
N ARG A 13 1.98 13.46 -47.70
CA ARG A 13 1.22 12.99 -46.53
C ARG A 13 0.55 11.65 -46.88
N HIS A 14 0.96 10.58 -46.19
CA HIS A 14 0.34 9.25 -46.27
C HIS A 14 -0.85 9.11 -45.31
N PRO A 15 -1.82 8.21 -45.61
CA PRO A 15 -3.02 8.01 -44.79
C PRO A 15 -2.69 7.51 -43.38
N ARG A 16 -3.42 8.04 -42.37
CA ARG A 16 -3.25 7.66 -40.96
C ARG A 16 -3.91 6.30 -40.69
N VAL A 17 -3.09 5.29 -40.44
CA VAL A 17 -3.50 4.02 -39.84
C VAL A 17 -3.58 4.20 -38.32
N TYR A 18 -4.74 3.92 -37.72
CA TYR A 18 -4.87 3.84 -36.26
C TYR A 18 -4.38 2.48 -35.80
N VAL A 19 -3.21 2.47 -35.16
CA VAL A 19 -2.67 1.29 -34.48
C VAL A 19 -3.12 1.37 -33.01
N SER A 20 -3.84 0.36 -32.54
CA SER A 20 -4.14 0.19 -31.11
C SER A 20 -2.83 0.19 -30.33
N ARG A 21 -2.66 1.16 -29.42
CA ARG A 21 -1.45 1.24 -28.58
C ARG A 21 -1.35 -0.05 -27.76
N VAL A 22 -0.34 -0.86 -28.05
CA VAL A 22 0.21 -1.82 -27.09
C VAL A 22 0.46 -1.02 -25.80
N GLN A 23 -0.23 -1.39 -24.73
CA GLN A 23 -0.07 -0.73 -23.43
C GLN A 23 1.39 -0.94 -23.00
N ALA A 24 2.15 0.16 -22.93
CA ALA A 24 3.53 0.09 -22.46
C ALA A 24 3.53 -0.57 -21.06
N PRO A 25 4.53 -1.41 -20.76
CA PRO A 25 4.61 -2.06 -19.45
C PRO A 25 4.52 -0.99 -18.34
N PRO A 26 3.85 -1.31 -17.22
CA PRO A 26 3.66 -0.35 -16.15
C PRO A 26 5.01 0.21 -15.71
N ARG A 27 5.13 1.55 -15.71
CA ARG A 27 6.34 2.19 -15.18
C ARG A 27 6.48 1.78 -13.72
N ILE A 28 7.64 1.26 -13.35
CA ILE A 28 7.98 0.82 -12.00
C ILE A 28 8.79 1.91 -11.31
N SER A 29 8.45 2.18 -10.05
CA SER A 29 9.23 3.03 -9.15
C SER A 29 10.02 2.16 -8.17
N ARG A 30 11.30 2.47 -7.96
CA ARG A 30 12.20 1.66 -7.12
C ARG A 30 12.73 2.39 -5.88
N ASN A 31 12.47 3.68 -5.78
CA ASN A 31 12.96 4.54 -4.70
C ASN A 31 12.02 5.73 -4.46
N ALA A 32 12.20 6.42 -3.34
CA ALA A 32 11.40 7.56 -2.91
C ALA A 32 11.33 8.68 -3.97
N ASP A 33 12.45 9.01 -4.62
CA ASP A 33 12.49 10.07 -5.64
C ASP A 33 11.59 9.75 -6.85
N SER A 34 11.66 8.52 -7.36
CA SER A 34 10.83 8.08 -8.48
C SER A 34 9.34 7.98 -8.10
N ILE A 35 9.02 7.78 -6.82
CA ILE A 35 7.65 7.81 -6.31
C ILE A 35 7.17 9.26 -6.28
N ARG A 36 7.92 10.13 -5.59
CA ARG A 36 7.64 11.56 -5.45
C ARG A 36 7.47 12.26 -6.79
N GLU A 37 8.36 12.00 -7.75
CA GLU A 37 8.28 12.57 -9.09
C GLU A 37 6.97 12.18 -9.79
N ARG A 38 6.57 10.92 -9.69
CA ARG A 38 5.35 10.45 -10.36
C ARG A 38 4.08 11.00 -9.72
N LEU A 39 4.03 11.02 -8.39
CA LEU A 39 2.89 11.60 -7.67
C LEU A 39 2.78 13.10 -7.95
N ARG A 40 3.89 13.84 -7.96
CA ARG A 40 3.95 15.25 -8.38
C ARG A 40 3.41 15.46 -9.79
N ASN A 41 3.67 14.52 -10.69
CA ASN A 41 3.21 14.56 -12.08
C ASN A 41 1.78 13.99 -12.26
N GLY A 42 1.03 13.79 -11.17
CA GLY A 42 -0.38 13.41 -11.20
C GLY A 42 -0.64 11.92 -11.47
N ALA A 43 0.33 11.04 -11.22
CA ALA A 43 0.13 9.60 -11.35
C ALA A 43 -0.92 9.10 -10.34
N LYS A 44 -2.04 8.57 -10.86
CA LYS A 44 -3.09 7.95 -10.04
C LYS A 44 -2.68 6.61 -9.44
N THR A 45 -1.77 5.90 -10.09
CA THR A 45 -1.19 4.66 -9.56
C THR A 45 0.31 4.64 -9.77
N VAL A 46 1.04 4.41 -8.68
CA VAL A 46 2.49 4.20 -8.67
C VAL A 46 2.73 2.78 -8.20
N VAL A 47 3.18 1.93 -9.12
CA VAL A 47 3.62 0.57 -8.81
C VAL A 47 5.06 0.64 -8.33
N VAL A 48 5.31 0.06 -7.16
CA VAL A 48 6.60 0.03 -6.49
C VAL A 48 7.11 -1.41 -6.46
N ASP A 49 8.31 -1.57 -6.99
CA ASP A 49 9.12 -2.78 -6.88
C ASP A 49 10.54 -2.33 -6.50
N THR A 50 10.87 -2.53 -5.23
CA THR A 50 12.16 -2.12 -4.65
C THR A 50 13.28 -3.14 -4.92
N ALA A 51 12.99 -4.24 -5.62
CA ALA A 51 13.92 -5.36 -5.78
C ALA A 51 14.49 -5.87 -4.43
N GLY A 52 13.65 -5.89 -3.39
CA GLY A 52 13.99 -6.32 -2.05
C GLY A 52 14.81 -5.33 -1.22
N GLN A 53 15.10 -4.13 -1.73
CA GLN A 53 15.75 -3.07 -0.96
C GLN A 53 14.72 -2.37 -0.06
N LEU A 54 15.12 -2.01 1.16
CA LEU A 54 14.32 -1.16 2.02
C LEU A 54 14.32 0.28 1.48
N ILE A 55 13.13 0.84 1.28
CA ILE A 55 12.96 2.28 1.02
C ILE A 55 12.27 2.96 2.19
N GLU A 56 12.64 4.21 2.45
CA GLU A 56 12.00 5.05 3.47
C GLU A 56 11.20 6.15 2.78
N LEU A 57 9.96 6.35 3.24
CA LEU A 57 9.03 7.35 2.74
C LEU A 57 8.53 8.19 3.91
N ASP A 58 8.45 9.49 3.69
CA ASP A 58 8.13 10.50 4.69
C ASP A 58 7.16 11.56 4.11
N ASP A 59 6.79 12.56 4.91
CA ASP A 59 5.95 13.68 4.46
C ASP A 59 6.51 14.36 3.20
N LYS A 60 7.84 14.50 3.07
CA LYS A 60 8.48 15.13 1.89
C LYS A 60 8.31 14.30 0.62
N THR A 61 8.17 12.99 0.76
CA THR A 61 7.87 12.08 -0.35
C THR A 61 6.48 12.39 -0.94
N PHE A 62 5.51 12.72 -0.09
CA PHE A 62 4.11 12.94 -0.48
C PHE A 62 3.69 14.41 -0.57
N ALA A 63 4.53 15.36 -0.14
CA ALA A 63 4.20 16.78 -0.04
C ALA A 63 3.73 17.45 -1.35
N SER A 64 4.01 16.85 -2.51
CA SER A 64 3.56 17.35 -3.82
C SER A 64 2.61 16.38 -4.53
N ALA A 65 2.11 15.36 -3.85
CA ALA A 65 1.09 14.48 -4.38
C ALA A 65 -0.26 15.22 -4.41
N GLY A 66 -1.10 14.90 -5.41
CA GLY A 66 -2.50 15.31 -5.37
C GLY A 66 -3.30 14.54 -4.31
N ASP A 67 -4.61 14.76 -4.26
CA ASP A 67 -5.45 14.17 -3.20
C ASP A 67 -5.81 12.70 -3.43
N GLU A 68 -5.76 12.22 -4.68
CA GLU A 68 -6.20 10.88 -5.06
C GLU A 68 -5.11 10.12 -5.82
N TRP A 69 -4.59 9.08 -5.19
CA TRP A 69 -3.57 8.20 -5.75
C TRP A 69 -3.47 6.88 -4.98
N THR A 70 -2.85 5.90 -5.61
CA THR A 70 -2.52 4.62 -5.00
C THR A 70 -1.04 4.33 -5.15
N LEU A 71 -0.36 4.05 -4.04
CA LEU A 71 1.00 3.52 -4.00
C LEU A 71 0.92 2.02 -3.75
N ARG A 72 1.24 1.21 -4.77
CA ARG A 72 1.14 -0.25 -4.70
C ARG A 72 2.52 -0.88 -4.63
N PHE A 73 2.87 -1.44 -3.48
CA PHE A 73 4.05 -2.27 -3.29
C PHE A 73 3.80 -3.68 -3.80
N THR A 74 4.75 -4.21 -4.55
CA THR A 74 4.69 -5.53 -5.20
C THR A 74 6.03 -6.26 -5.10
N ALA A 75 6.07 -7.52 -5.53
CA ALA A 75 7.31 -8.26 -5.82
C ALA A 75 8.31 -8.36 -4.64
N GLY A 76 7.80 -8.50 -3.41
CA GLY A 76 8.66 -8.62 -2.23
C GLY A 76 9.28 -7.30 -1.77
N SER A 77 8.70 -6.18 -2.17
CA SER A 77 9.20 -4.86 -1.76
C SER A 77 9.22 -4.65 -0.26
N GLN A 78 10.20 -3.88 0.21
CA GLN A 78 10.32 -3.49 1.61
C GLN A 78 10.22 -1.97 1.75
N ALA A 79 9.33 -1.50 2.62
CA ALA A 79 9.15 -0.07 2.85
C ALA A 79 8.92 0.26 4.32
N ARG A 80 9.47 1.40 4.74
CA ARG A 80 9.13 2.10 5.98
C ARG A 80 8.50 3.43 5.63
N ILE A 81 7.33 3.70 6.19
CA ILE A 81 6.55 4.90 5.93
C ILE A 81 6.33 5.59 7.28
N HIS A 82 6.92 6.76 7.47
CA HIS A 82 6.78 7.53 8.71
C HIS A 82 6.18 8.89 8.38
N LEU A 83 4.94 9.13 8.82
CA LEU A 83 4.22 10.37 8.50
C LEU A 83 3.76 11.10 9.76
N ASP A 84 4.13 12.38 9.84
CA ASP A 84 3.61 13.30 10.85
C ASP A 84 2.22 13.81 10.45
N SER A 85 1.98 13.96 9.14
CA SER A 85 0.71 14.44 8.60
C SER A 85 -0.15 13.28 8.08
N PRO A 86 -1.48 13.29 8.32
CA PRO A 86 -2.38 12.30 7.74
C PRO A 86 -2.36 12.40 6.21
N LEU A 87 -2.41 11.24 5.54
CA LEU A 87 -2.65 11.20 4.10
C LEU A 87 -4.11 11.60 3.79
N PRO A 88 -4.40 12.15 2.60
CA PRO A 88 -5.77 12.32 2.13
C PRO A 88 -6.55 11.00 2.20
N ALA A 89 -7.86 11.06 2.50
CA ALA A 89 -8.69 9.86 2.61
C ALA A 89 -8.76 9.01 1.32
N THR A 90 -8.49 9.64 0.18
CA THR A 90 -8.43 9.06 -1.17
C THR A 90 -7.03 8.63 -1.60
N ALA A 91 -6.03 8.75 -0.71
CA ALA A 91 -4.71 8.19 -0.89
C ALA A 91 -4.65 6.78 -0.29
N HIS A 92 -4.10 5.83 -1.06
CA HIS A 92 -4.12 4.43 -0.68
C HIS A 92 -2.72 3.81 -0.73
N ILE A 93 -2.29 3.22 0.38
CA ILE A 93 -1.10 2.36 0.43
C ILE A 93 -1.55 0.92 0.26
N VAL A 94 -1.07 0.23 -0.77
CA VAL A 94 -1.47 -1.15 -1.07
C VAL A 94 -0.22 -2.04 -1.04
N ALA A 95 -0.25 -3.07 -0.19
CA ALA A 95 0.78 -4.09 -0.08
C ALA A 95 0.24 -5.42 -0.63
N THR A 96 0.92 -5.99 -1.63
CA THR A 96 0.56 -7.30 -2.21
C THR A 96 1.77 -8.22 -2.27
N ASP A 97 1.59 -9.45 -2.75
CA ASP A 97 2.67 -10.45 -2.87
C ASP A 97 3.38 -10.65 -1.52
N ALA A 98 4.67 -10.97 -1.51
CA ALA A 98 5.47 -11.13 -0.28
C ALA A 98 6.08 -9.80 0.22
N THR A 99 5.37 -8.68 0.08
CA THR A 99 5.89 -7.35 0.50
C THR A 99 5.91 -7.19 2.02
N THR A 100 6.82 -6.36 2.51
CA THR A 100 6.89 -5.97 3.93
C THR A 100 6.79 -4.45 4.04
N VAL A 101 5.76 -3.95 4.70
CA VAL A 101 5.54 -2.50 4.89
C VAL A 101 5.38 -2.19 6.38
N GLU A 102 6.18 -1.28 6.88
CA GLU A 102 6.06 -0.71 8.22
C GLU A 102 5.54 0.72 8.10
N VAL A 103 4.50 1.07 8.87
CA VAL A 103 3.80 2.35 8.74
C VAL A 103 3.49 2.95 10.11
N THR A 104 3.77 4.25 10.27
CA THR A 104 3.37 5.07 11.43
C THR A 104 2.56 6.29 10.97
N GLY A 105 1.86 6.93 11.91
CA GLY A 105 0.99 8.09 11.67
C GLY A 105 -0.48 7.74 11.48
N GLN A 106 -1.15 8.46 10.57
CA GLN A 106 -2.57 8.28 10.24
C GLN A 106 -2.71 7.85 8.78
N VAL A 107 -2.55 6.55 8.52
CA VAL A 107 -2.49 5.98 7.17
C VAL A 107 -3.50 4.86 7.00
N HIS A 108 -4.13 4.80 5.82
CA HIS A 108 -4.92 3.66 5.40
C HIS A 108 -4.08 2.72 4.53
N VAL A 109 -3.99 1.46 4.95
CA VAL A 109 -3.22 0.41 4.27
C VAL A 109 -4.14 -0.74 3.87
N TRP A 110 -4.00 -1.24 2.65
CA TRP A 110 -4.63 -2.46 2.19
C TRP A 110 -3.58 -3.54 1.99
N ALA A 111 -3.70 -4.65 2.71
CA ALA A 111 -2.78 -5.78 2.66
C ALA A 111 -3.47 -6.99 2.04
N TYR A 112 -2.86 -7.59 1.03
CA TYR A 112 -3.41 -8.75 0.34
C TYR A 112 -2.36 -9.83 0.14
N THR A 113 -2.81 -11.07 -0.07
CA THR A 113 -1.94 -12.20 -0.42
C THR A 113 -0.94 -12.45 0.72
N HIS A 114 0.36 -12.48 0.48
CA HIS A 114 1.34 -12.81 1.52
C HIS A 114 2.00 -11.55 2.09
N ALA A 115 1.31 -10.41 2.04
CA ALA A 115 1.85 -9.14 2.48
C ALA A 115 2.00 -9.12 4.01
N THR A 116 3.12 -8.61 4.47
CA THR A 116 3.42 -8.36 5.88
C THR A 116 3.31 -6.87 6.15
N VAL A 117 2.43 -6.46 7.07
CA VAL A 117 2.29 -5.06 7.47
C VAL A 117 2.49 -4.92 8.97
N THR A 118 3.36 -3.99 9.38
CA THR A 118 3.46 -3.53 10.77
C THR A 118 2.91 -2.11 10.84
N ALA A 119 1.86 -1.90 11.63
CA ALA A 119 1.13 -0.65 11.72
C ALA A 119 1.16 -0.11 13.17
N PHE A 120 1.47 1.17 13.30
CA PHE A 120 1.59 1.91 14.55
C PHE A 120 0.67 3.14 14.57
N ASP A 121 0.64 3.83 15.72
CA ASP A 121 -0.14 5.03 15.97
C ASP A 121 -1.65 4.85 15.72
N GLN A 122 -2.20 5.52 14.70
CA GLN A 122 -3.63 5.56 14.36
C GLN A 122 -3.88 4.99 12.97
N CYS A 123 -3.05 4.05 12.53
CA CYS A 123 -3.16 3.40 11.24
C CYS A 123 -4.44 2.56 11.13
N ARG A 124 -4.97 2.48 9.92
CA ARG A 124 -6.11 1.64 9.55
C ARG A 124 -5.68 0.63 8.52
N VAL A 125 -5.83 -0.65 8.81
CA VAL A 125 -5.39 -1.73 7.93
C VAL A 125 -6.58 -2.59 7.53
N VAL A 126 -6.78 -2.76 6.23
CA VAL A 126 -7.72 -3.73 5.67
C VAL A 126 -6.90 -4.87 5.10
N ALA A 127 -7.07 -6.08 5.62
CA ALA A 127 -6.24 -7.23 5.33
C ALA A 127 -7.06 -8.40 4.80
N HIS A 128 -6.58 -9.02 3.73
CA HIS A 128 -7.20 -10.17 3.08
C HIS A 128 -6.20 -11.23 2.61
N ASN A 129 -6.68 -12.45 2.39
CA ASN A 129 -6.06 -13.53 1.62
C ASN A 129 -4.65 -13.92 2.11
N HIS A 130 -4.50 -14.40 3.35
CA HIS A 130 -3.20 -14.81 3.94
C HIS A 130 -2.23 -13.69 4.34
N ALA A 131 -2.69 -12.44 4.42
CA ALA A 131 -1.84 -11.35 4.89
C ALA A 131 -1.45 -11.55 6.37
N PHE A 132 -0.28 -11.04 6.75
CA PHE A 132 0.21 -11.06 8.13
C PHE A 132 0.33 -9.63 8.66
N ILE A 133 -0.39 -9.32 9.73
CA ILE A 133 -0.48 -7.96 10.28
C ILE A 133 0.07 -7.94 11.70
N ARG A 134 0.92 -6.97 12.02
CA ARG A 134 1.24 -6.54 13.39
C ARG A 134 0.62 -5.16 13.59
N ALA A 135 -0.26 -5.03 14.57
CA ALA A 135 -0.92 -3.78 14.89
C ALA A 135 -0.61 -3.39 16.33
N CYS A 136 -0.12 -2.16 16.51
CA CYS A 136 0.26 -1.59 17.80
C CYS A 136 -0.46 -0.25 18.03
N ASP A 137 -0.28 0.31 19.23
CA ASP A 137 -0.89 1.58 19.65
C ASP A 137 -2.42 1.59 19.47
N HIS A 138 -2.96 2.58 18.74
CA HIS A 138 -4.39 2.74 18.49
C HIS A 138 -4.79 2.28 17.08
N SER A 139 -4.01 1.38 16.47
CA SER A 139 -4.26 0.87 15.12
C SER A 139 -5.56 0.06 15.05
N VAL A 140 -6.26 0.17 13.92
CA VAL A 140 -7.49 -0.57 13.65
C VAL A 140 -7.27 -1.51 12.47
N VAL A 141 -7.62 -2.79 12.64
CA VAL A 141 -7.49 -3.82 11.61
C VAL A 141 -8.83 -4.43 11.28
N TRP A 142 -9.15 -4.53 9.99
CA TRP A 142 -10.19 -5.41 9.45
C TRP A 142 -9.50 -6.60 8.79
N ALA A 143 -9.73 -7.80 9.29
CA ALA A 143 -9.06 -9.03 8.87
C ALA A 143 -10.06 -10.07 8.40
N ASP A 144 -9.85 -10.56 7.19
CA ASP A 144 -10.80 -11.45 6.50
C ASP A 144 -10.06 -12.40 5.56
N ASP A 145 -10.57 -13.60 5.31
CA ASP A 145 -9.97 -14.63 4.45
C ASP A 145 -8.52 -15.03 4.84
N ASN A 146 -8.40 -15.89 5.87
CA ASN A 146 -7.14 -16.53 6.28
C ASN A 146 -6.02 -15.57 6.74
N VAL A 147 -6.37 -14.37 7.22
CA VAL A 147 -5.40 -13.39 7.73
C VAL A 147 -4.90 -13.76 9.13
N VAL A 148 -3.62 -13.49 9.39
CA VAL A 148 -3.03 -13.59 10.74
C VAL A 148 -2.77 -12.18 11.27
N VAL A 149 -3.29 -11.88 12.46
CA VAL A 149 -3.07 -10.59 13.14
C VAL A 149 -2.45 -10.82 14.51
N HIS A 150 -1.35 -10.12 14.76
CA HIS A 150 -0.81 -9.91 16.10
C HIS A 150 -1.15 -8.48 16.54
N ALA A 151 -1.93 -8.34 17.60
CA ALA A 151 -2.36 -7.04 18.11
C ALA A 151 -1.83 -6.81 19.53
N TYR A 152 -1.35 -5.59 19.76
CA TYR A 152 -0.69 -5.12 20.99
C TYR A 152 -1.28 -3.77 21.43
N ASP A 153 -0.93 -3.33 22.63
CA ASP A 153 -1.35 -2.04 23.20
C ASP A 153 -2.88 -1.85 23.15
N GLU A 154 -3.38 -0.77 22.55
CA GLU A 154 -4.80 -0.44 22.42
C GLU A 154 -5.39 -0.85 21.05
N ALA A 155 -4.68 -1.69 20.28
CA ALA A 155 -5.07 -2.02 18.92
C ALA A 155 -6.42 -2.76 18.90
N THR A 156 -7.25 -2.45 17.91
CA THR A 156 -8.58 -3.01 17.74
C THR A 156 -8.69 -3.80 16.45
N VAL A 157 -9.17 -5.04 16.54
CA VAL A 157 -9.32 -5.93 15.38
C VAL A 157 -10.78 -6.32 15.16
N GLN A 158 -11.26 -6.22 13.92
CA GLN A 158 -12.48 -6.87 13.47
C GLN A 158 -12.09 -8.04 12.57
N ALA A 159 -12.55 -9.25 12.90
CA ALA A 159 -12.09 -10.46 12.21
C ALA A 159 -13.21 -11.43 11.86
N ARG A 160 -13.09 -12.07 10.69
CA ARG A 160 -13.97 -13.13 10.20
C ARG A 160 -13.23 -14.10 9.27
N ASP A 161 -13.93 -15.13 8.81
CA ASP A 161 -13.55 -16.03 7.73
C ASP A 161 -12.11 -16.58 7.82
N HIS A 162 -11.88 -17.43 8.81
CA HIS A 162 -10.60 -18.16 9.02
C HIS A 162 -9.42 -17.29 9.47
N ALA A 163 -9.67 -16.08 9.97
CA ALA A 163 -8.63 -15.26 10.60
C ALA A 163 -8.07 -15.89 11.89
N ILE A 164 -6.79 -15.64 12.17
CA ILE A 164 -6.10 -16.04 13.39
C ILE A 164 -5.59 -14.80 14.11
N LEU A 165 -6.02 -14.60 15.35
CA LEU A 165 -5.64 -13.46 16.18
C LEU A 165 -4.74 -13.90 17.34
N ALA A 166 -3.66 -13.16 17.58
CA ALA A 166 -2.87 -13.21 18.80
C ALA A 166 -2.94 -11.84 19.49
N LEU A 167 -3.68 -11.77 20.60
CA LEU A 167 -3.94 -10.51 21.32
C LEU A 167 -3.10 -10.43 22.59
N SER A 168 -2.42 -9.31 22.78
CA SER A 168 -1.65 -8.98 23.98
C SER A 168 -2.07 -7.62 24.57
N ASP A 169 -1.64 -7.33 25.80
CA ASP A 169 -1.89 -6.06 26.49
C ASP A 169 -3.38 -5.68 26.57
N GLU A 170 -3.75 -4.48 26.12
CA GLU A 170 -5.15 -4.01 26.10
C GLU A 170 -5.87 -4.30 24.78
N ALA A 171 -5.23 -5.01 23.83
CA ALA A 171 -5.76 -5.23 22.50
C ALA A 171 -7.13 -5.90 22.57
N ARG A 172 -8.04 -5.46 21.69
CA ARG A 172 -9.44 -5.88 21.68
C ARG A 172 -9.82 -6.43 20.32
N ALA A 173 -10.76 -7.37 20.30
CA ALA A 173 -11.29 -7.86 19.04
C ALA A 173 -12.80 -8.03 19.04
N VAL A 174 -13.42 -7.74 17.89
CA VAL A 174 -14.77 -8.18 17.56
C VAL A 174 -14.62 -9.28 16.51
N VAL A 175 -15.17 -10.46 16.78
CA VAL A 175 -14.99 -11.62 15.89
C VAL A 175 -16.33 -12.23 15.49
N GLU A 176 -16.38 -12.73 14.26
CA GLU A 176 -17.54 -13.43 13.69
C GLU A 176 -17.18 -14.93 13.46
N THR A 177 -17.47 -15.46 12.27
CA THR A 177 -17.33 -16.88 11.93
C THR A 177 -15.88 -17.31 11.75
N ALA A 178 -15.59 -18.53 12.19
CA ALA A 178 -14.34 -19.25 11.92
C ALA A 178 -13.04 -18.54 12.38
N VAL A 179 -13.09 -17.66 13.37
CA VAL A 179 -11.91 -16.97 13.91
C VAL A 179 -11.27 -17.76 15.05
N VAL A 180 -9.94 -17.90 15.02
CA VAL A 180 -9.16 -18.47 16.13
C VAL A 180 -8.48 -17.34 16.90
N VAL A 181 -8.81 -17.18 18.18
CA VAL A 181 -8.16 -16.18 19.05
C VAL A 181 -7.25 -16.83 20.08
N ARG A 182 -6.03 -16.28 20.21
CA ARG A 182 -4.97 -16.71 21.13
C ARG A 182 -4.40 -15.49 21.86
N GLY A 183 -3.50 -15.76 22.81
CA GLY A 183 -2.78 -14.74 23.58
C GLY A 183 -3.38 -14.45 24.95
N PRO A 184 -2.67 -13.66 25.78
CA PRO A 184 -3.10 -13.31 27.13
C PRO A 184 -4.33 -12.39 27.15
N ALA A 185 -4.52 -11.55 26.12
CA ALA A 185 -5.65 -10.61 26.04
C ALA A 185 -6.90 -11.19 25.38
N ARG A 186 -6.98 -12.52 25.14
CA ARG A 186 -8.16 -13.19 24.54
C ARG A 186 -9.49 -12.97 25.29
N LYS A 187 -9.44 -12.51 26.53
CA LYS A 187 -10.63 -12.12 27.32
C LYS A 187 -11.27 -10.81 26.82
N ASN A 188 -10.54 -9.99 26.05
CA ASN A 188 -11.01 -8.72 25.48
C ASN A 188 -11.70 -8.92 24.12
N VAL A 189 -12.28 -10.10 23.89
CA VAL A 189 -12.92 -10.49 22.64
C VAL A 189 -14.43 -10.43 22.82
N THR A 190 -15.10 -9.78 21.89
CA THR A 190 -16.55 -9.79 21.75
C THR A 190 -16.92 -10.62 20.54
N MET A 191 -17.75 -11.66 20.74
CA MET A 191 -18.38 -12.37 19.63
C MET A 191 -19.53 -11.52 19.08
N ARG A 192 -19.58 -11.32 17.77
CA ARG A 192 -20.73 -10.70 17.10
C ARG A 192 -21.63 -11.80 16.58
N ASP A 193 -22.86 -11.83 17.07
CA ASP A 193 -23.89 -12.74 16.55
C ASP A 193 -24.30 -12.27 15.14
N THR A 194 -24.16 -13.17 14.15
CA THR A 194 -24.55 -12.98 12.75
C THR A 194 -25.85 -13.69 12.45
#